data_AF-A0A261Y145-F1
#
_entry.id   AF-A0A261Y145-F1
#
_cell.length_a   1.000
_cell.length_b   1.000
_cell.length_c   1.000
_cell.angle_alpha   90.00
_cell.angle_beta   90.00
_cell.angle_gamma   90.00
#
_symmetry.space_group_name_H-M   'P 1'
#
loop_
_entity.id
_entity.type
_entity.pdbx_description
1 polymer ?
#
loop_
_entity_poly.entity_id
_entity_poly.type
_entity_poly.pdbx_seq_one_letter_code
_entity_poly.pdbx_strand_id
1 'polypeptide(L)'
;MKTFTFVSLAALVAVASAQNPITGYLTDASNFCLWLPPQPGMGTISDNEWQAQAFCTTPSSEAPGAHAMPSGFIQSAHFVSGTNYVQVTGQINPTVYGMQSTDYGGQMDPRAPTGAVCAGYAGFVSLIEPATATYCIRCCNGNWKDNSLCGTGRSQDGCAVIVPGDYSGPFDLSSMTGSSAANTTQPAAIVASSSASPSAATGASSVAGSASAAFSAINSAMSSVGVSAASSAAASSSASHSASASASAGMSLRTSTAVLGAGVLAVLCAL
;
A
#
# COMPACT_ATOMS: atom_id res chain seq x y z
N MET A 1 38.57 -36.68 -48.70
CA MET A 1 37.79 -35.51 -48.21
C MET A 1 37.62 -35.62 -46.71
N LYS A 2 37.45 -34.50 -45.97
CA LYS A 2 37.01 -34.49 -44.56
C LYS A 2 35.70 -33.72 -44.46
N THR A 3 34.67 -34.35 -43.91
CA THR A 3 33.36 -33.76 -43.66
C THR A 3 33.40 -32.83 -42.44
N PHE A 4 32.99 -31.59 -42.61
CA PHE A 4 32.77 -30.66 -41.51
C PHE A 4 31.28 -30.68 -41.12
N THR A 5 30.98 -31.22 -39.94
CA THR A 5 29.62 -31.22 -39.39
C THR A 5 29.34 -29.87 -38.73
N PHE A 6 28.50 -29.05 -39.36
CA PHE A 6 28.00 -27.81 -38.74
C PHE A 6 26.95 -28.15 -37.68
N VAL A 7 27.27 -27.94 -36.40
CA VAL A 7 26.29 -27.99 -35.31
C VAL A 7 25.51 -26.67 -35.34
N SER A 8 24.25 -26.74 -35.78
CA SER A 8 23.37 -25.56 -35.83
C SER A 8 22.89 -25.21 -34.43
N LEU A 9 23.33 -24.07 -33.89
CA LEU A 9 22.96 -23.60 -32.56
C LEU A 9 21.58 -22.93 -32.61
N ALA A 10 20.52 -23.71 -32.37
CA ALA A 10 19.16 -23.19 -32.26
C ALA A 10 19.01 -22.34 -30.98
N ALA A 11 19.03 -21.02 -31.12
CA ALA A 11 18.80 -20.10 -30.01
C ALA A 11 17.33 -20.15 -29.57
N LEU A 12 17.06 -20.64 -28.35
CA LEU A 12 15.77 -20.45 -27.71
C LEU A 12 15.61 -18.97 -27.34
N VAL A 13 14.90 -18.22 -28.19
CA VAL A 13 14.33 -16.94 -27.80
C VAL A 13 13.18 -17.23 -26.84
N ALA A 14 13.46 -17.15 -25.54
CA ALA A 14 12.43 -17.20 -24.51
C ALA A 14 11.54 -15.96 -24.65
N VAL A 15 10.36 -16.13 -25.27
CA VAL A 15 9.33 -15.09 -25.32
C VAL A 15 8.79 -14.93 -23.90
N ALA A 16 9.35 -13.96 -23.16
CA ALA A 16 8.79 -13.53 -21.90
C ALA A 16 7.35 -13.06 -22.15
N SER A 17 6.37 -13.83 -21.67
CA SER A 17 4.96 -13.42 -21.73
C SER A 17 4.82 -12.07 -21.03
N ALA A 18 4.10 -11.13 -21.64
CA ALA A 18 3.72 -9.89 -20.99
C ALA A 18 2.71 -10.17 -19.86
N GLN A 19 3.22 -10.67 -18.73
CA GLN A 19 2.52 -10.66 -17.45
C GLN A 19 2.16 -9.21 -17.15
N ASN A 20 0.92 -8.93 -16.74
CA ASN A 20 0.60 -7.62 -16.18
C ASN A 20 1.45 -7.46 -14.90
N PRO A 21 2.33 -6.47 -14.77
CA PRO A 21 3.26 -6.40 -13.65
C PRO A 21 2.53 -6.02 -12.37
N ILE A 22 1.99 -7.01 -11.66
CA ILE A 22 1.21 -6.86 -10.43
C ILE A 22 1.86 -7.53 -9.21
N THR A 23 3.00 -8.21 -9.40
CA THR A 23 3.82 -8.74 -8.31
C THR A 23 4.90 -7.73 -7.94
N GLY A 24 4.98 -7.37 -6.66
CA GLY A 24 6.06 -6.58 -6.08
C GLY A 24 6.80 -7.37 -4.99
N TYR A 25 7.86 -6.79 -4.45
CA TYR A 25 8.63 -7.34 -3.32
C TYR A 25 9.02 -6.21 -2.36
N LEU A 26 9.50 -6.56 -1.16
CA LEU A 26 9.92 -5.60 -0.15
C LEU A 26 11.01 -6.23 0.74
N THR A 27 12.25 -5.76 0.59
CA THR A 27 13.43 -6.32 1.25
C THR A 27 14.07 -5.32 2.22
N ASP A 28 14.25 -4.07 1.79
CA ASP A 28 14.87 -3.00 2.57
C ASP A 28 14.51 -1.61 1.99
N ALA A 29 15.04 -0.53 2.58
CA ALA A 29 14.76 0.85 2.18
C ALA A 29 15.29 1.27 0.79
N SER A 30 16.18 0.47 0.18
CA SER A 30 16.67 0.65 -1.19
C SER A 30 16.10 -0.38 -2.17
N ASN A 31 15.49 -1.46 -1.68
CA ASN A 31 15.01 -2.60 -2.46
C ASN A 31 13.55 -2.93 -2.11
N PHE A 32 12.61 -2.23 -2.76
CA PHE A 32 11.16 -2.44 -2.59
C PHE A 32 10.38 -2.03 -3.85
N CYS A 33 9.10 -2.38 -3.89
CA CYS A 33 8.16 -1.95 -4.92
C CYS A 33 6.95 -1.19 -4.35
N LEU A 34 6.35 -0.36 -5.19
CA LEU A 34 5.06 0.30 -4.99
C LEU A 34 4.15 0.02 -6.18
N TRP A 35 2.84 0.05 -5.97
CA TRP A 35 1.87 0.00 -7.07
C TRP A 35 1.49 1.44 -7.45
N LEU A 36 1.67 1.81 -8.72
CA LEU A 36 1.33 3.12 -9.30
C LEU A 36 0.38 2.92 -10.48
N PRO A 37 -0.34 3.96 -10.96
CA PRO A 37 -1.07 3.88 -12.23
C PRO A 37 -0.16 3.41 -13.39
N PRO A 38 -0.66 2.72 -14.43
CA PRO A 38 0.17 2.20 -15.53
C PRO A 38 1.01 3.24 -16.30
N GLN A 39 0.59 4.51 -16.29
CA GLN A 39 1.26 5.61 -16.96
C GLN A 39 1.23 6.87 -16.09
N PRO A 40 2.22 7.77 -16.22
CA PRO A 40 2.20 9.08 -15.58
C PRO A 40 0.93 9.88 -15.95
N GLY A 41 0.37 10.61 -14.97
CA GLY A 41 -0.73 11.55 -15.20
C GLY A 41 -2.11 10.96 -15.49
N MET A 42 -2.36 9.67 -15.22
CA MET A 42 -3.65 8.98 -15.46
C MET A 42 -4.84 9.41 -14.57
N GLY A 43 -4.81 10.58 -13.94
CA GLY A 43 -5.85 11.04 -12.99
C GLY A 43 -5.43 10.82 -11.53
N THR A 44 -6.39 10.43 -10.67
CA THR A 44 -6.11 10.14 -9.25
C THR A 44 -5.57 8.72 -9.06
N ILE A 45 -4.94 8.44 -7.92
CA ILE A 45 -4.56 7.08 -7.54
C ILE A 45 -5.82 6.20 -7.39
N SER A 46 -6.88 6.70 -6.76
CA SER A 46 -8.08 5.88 -6.48
C SER A 46 -8.84 5.46 -7.75
N ASP A 47 -8.89 6.31 -8.78
CA ASP A 47 -9.43 5.95 -10.11
C ASP A 47 -8.65 4.79 -10.78
N ASN A 48 -7.40 4.56 -10.35
CA ASN A 48 -6.44 3.67 -11.01
C ASN A 48 -6.08 2.41 -10.21
N GLU A 49 -6.55 2.24 -8.97
CA GLU A 49 -6.25 1.08 -8.09
C GLU A 49 -6.41 -0.27 -8.82
N TRP A 50 -7.49 -0.43 -9.58
CA TRP A 50 -7.83 -1.66 -10.30
C TRP A 50 -6.89 -2.04 -11.45
N GLN A 51 -6.13 -1.08 -11.97
CA GLN A 51 -5.19 -1.28 -13.07
C GLN A 51 -3.73 -0.98 -12.68
N ALA A 52 -3.48 -0.62 -11.42
CA ALA A 52 -2.15 -0.24 -10.95
C ALA A 52 -1.10 -1.35 -11.20
N GLN A 53 0.15 -0.95 -11.39
CA GLN A 53 1.27 -1.81 -11.75
C GLN A 53 2.43 -1.61 -10.77
N ALA A 54 3.20 -2.67 -10.54
CA ALA A 54 4.37 -2.66 -9.67
C ALA A 54 5.53 -1.92 -10.35
N PHE A 55 6.02 -0.88 -9.67
CA PHE A 55 7.27 -0.18 -9.94
C PHE A 55 8.23 -0.49 -8.79
N CYS A 56 9.47 -0.87 -9.08
CA CYS A 56 10.45 -1.28 -8.09
C CYS A 56 11.72 -0.43 -8.14
N THR A 57 12.29 -0.11 -6.98
CA THR A 57 13.53 0.69 -6.89
C THR A 57 14.73 -0.03 -7.51
N THR A 58 14.75 -1.37 -7.40
CA THR A 58 15.74 -2.26 -7.99
C THR A 58 15.00 -3.39 -8.72
N PRO A 59 15.48 -3.88 -9.88
CA PRO A 59 14.91 -5.07 -10.51
C PRO A 59 15.22 -6.34 -9.70
N SER A 60 14.20 -7.14 -9.37
CA SER A 60 14.32 -8.46 -8.71
C SER A 60 13.60 -9.54 -9.51
N SER A 61 14.10 -10.78 -9.43
CA SER A 61 13.40 -11.97 -9.94
C SER A 61 12.08 -12.27 -9.20
N GLU A 62 11.86 -11.66 -8.04
CA GLU A 62 10.62 -11.79 -7.24
C GLU A 62 9.46 -10.97 -7.81
N ALA A 63 9.76 -9.92 -8.59
CA ALA A 63 8.79 -9.05 -9.25
C ALA A 63 8.95 -9.11 -10.78
N PRO A 64 8.68 -10.27 -11.42
CA PRO A 64 8.93 -10.48 -12.83
C PRO A 64 8.10 -9.53 -13.70
N GLY A 65 8.78 -8.75 -14.54
CA GLY A 65 8.17 -7.76 -15.43
C GLY A 65 7.85 -6.42 -14.80
N ALA A 66 8.08 -6.24 -13.48
CA ALA A 66 7.85 -4.96 -12.82
C ALA A 66 8.71 -3.84 -13.40
N HIS A 67 8.13 -2.63 -13.42
CA HIS A 67 8.77 -1.45 -14.01
C HIS A 67 9.89 -0.93 -13.12
N ALA A 68 10.88 -0.26 -13.72
CA ALA A 68 11.84 0.52 -12.96
C ALA A 68 11.14 1.75 -12.35
N MET A 69 11.33 1.98 -11.04
CA MET A 69 10.78 3.16 -10.37
C MET A 69 11.37 4.44 -10.96
N PRO A 70 10.56 5.49 -11.22
CA PRO A 70 11.06 6.70 -11.86
C PRO A 70 12.13 7.39 -11.00
N SER A 71 13.23 7.82 -11.64
CA SER A 71 14.33 8.48 -10.93
C SER A 71 13.86 9.77 -10.24
N GLY A 72 14.13 9.88 -8.94
CA GLY A 72 13.66 10.99 -8.11
C GLY A 72 12.20 10.91 -7.67
N PHE A 73 11.46 9.84 -7.98
CA PHE A 73 10.10 9.65 -7.46
C PHE A 73 10.10 9.39 -5.95
N ILE A 74 11.01 8.56 -5.43
CA ILE A 74 11.22 8.39 -3.99
C ILE A 74 12.14 9.51 -3.48
N GLN A 75 11.77 10.10 -2.34
CA GLN A 75 12.49 11.20 -1.68
C GLN A 75 13.02 10.81 -0.30
N SER A 76 12.32 9.93 0.41
CA SER A 76 12.83 9.21 1.59
C SER A 76 12.23 7.81 1.67
N ALA A 77 12.92 6.87 2.33
CA ALA A 77 12.46 5.51 2.52
C ALA A 77 12.94 4.97 3.87
N HIS A 78 11.98 4.61 4.73
CA HIS A 78 12.22 4.13 6.09
C HIS A 78 11.71 2.71 6.23
N PHE A 79 12.62 1.74 6.25
CA PHE A 79 12.29 0.33 6.35
C PHE A 79 12.14 -0.12 7.80
N VAL A 80 11.09 -0.89 8.08
CA VAL A 80 10.88 -1.58 9.37
C VAL A 80 10.47 -3.03 9.12
N SER A 81 11.12 -3.96 9.82
CA SER A 81 10.74 -5.37 9.88
C SER A 81 10.16 -5.68 11.26
N GLY A 82 9.00 -6.35 11.28
CA GLY A 82 8.31 -6.80 12.48
C GLY A 82 7.88 -8.27 12.37
N THR A 83 7.39 -8.86 13.46
CA THR A 83 7.15 -10.32 13.57
C THR A 83 6.28 -10.91 12.46
N ASN A 84 5.31 -10.15 11.94
CA ASN A 84 4.35 -10.60 10.92
C ASN A 84 4.29 -9.66 9.70
N TYR A 85 5.22 -8.71 9.55
CA TYR A 85 5.22 -7.78 8.42
C TYR A 85 6.59 -7.19 8.12
N VAL A 86 6.77 -6.71 6.90
CA VAL A 86 7.81 -5.73 6.54
C VAL A 86 7.15 -4.51 5.92
N GLN A 87 7.72 -3.32 6.11
CA GLN A 87 7.20 -2.08 5.55
C GLN A 87 8.29 -1.13 5.08
N VAL A 88 7.93 -0.24 4.16
CA VAL A 88 8.65 1.01 3.88
C VAL A 88 7.64 2.16 3.96
N THR A 89 7.98 3.22 4.68
CA THR A 89 7.23 4.49 4.75
C THR A 89 8.14 5.64 4.35
N GLY A 90 7.60 6.74 3.83
CA GLY A 90 8.43 7.87 3.43
C GLY A 90 7.74 8.89 2.53
N GLN A 91 8.56 9.70 1.86
CA GLN A 91 8.11 10.75 0.95
C GLN A 91 8.32 10.39 -0.53
N ILE A 92 7.41 10.89 -1.37
CA ILE A 92 7.48 10.90 -2.83
C ILE A 92 7.59 12.32 -3.39
N ASN A 93 8.09 12.44 -4.62
CA ASN A 93 7.86 13.60 -5.46
C ASN A 93 6.80 13.26 -6.54
N PRO A 94 5.50 13.53 -6.30
CA PRO A 94 4.41 13.18 -7.21
C PRO A 94 4.52 13.85 -8.59
N THR A 95 5.22 14.98 -8.69
CA THR A 95 5.42 15.70 -9.97
C THR A 95 6.22 14.88 -10.99
N VAL A 96 7.13 14.01 -10.52
CA VAL A 96 7.91 13.08 -11.36
C VAL A 96 7.02 12.06 -12.08
N TYR A 97 5.83 11.78 -11.55
CA TYR A 97 4.84 10.89 -12.15
C TYR A 97 3.58 11.62 -12.67
N GLY A 98 3.62 12.95 -12.74
CA GLY A 98 2.49 13.77 -13.21
C GLY A 98 1.21 13.64 -12.35
N MET A 99 1.34 13.19 -11.10
CA MET A 99 0.19 13.04 -10.19
C MET A 99 -0.34 14.41 -9.75
N GLN A 100 -1.64 14.49 -9.46
CA GLN A 100 -2.29 15.75 -9.07
C GLN A 100 -1.97 16.10 -7.62
N SER A 101 -1.50 17.32 -7.34
CA SER A 101 -1.19 17.79 -5.96
C SER A 101 -2.42 17.99 -5.06
N THR A 102 -3.63 17.78 -5.59
CA THR A 102 -4.90 17.78 -4.85
C THR A 102 -5.47 16.38 -4.63
N ASP A 103 -4.78 15.33 -5.09
CA ASP A 103 -5.19 13.95 -4.92
C ASP A 103 -4.79 13.43 -3.53
N TYR A 104 -5.78 13.08 -2.71
CA TYR A 104 -5.56 12.50 -1.38
C TYR A 104 -5.05 11.05 -1.44
N GLY A 105 -5.07 10.43 -2.62
CA GLY A 105 -4.48 9.12 -2.85
C GLY A 105 -5.50 7.99 -3.01
N GLY A 106 -4.99 6.77 -2.88
CA GLY A 106 -5.75 5.54 -3.01
C GLY A 106 -5.00 4.37 -2.37
N GLN A 107 -5.64 3.20 -2.33
CA GLN A 107 -5.09 2.00 -1.70
C GLN A 107 -5.07 0.82 -2.66
N MET A 108 -3.88 0.35 -2.98
CA MET A 108 -3.67 -0.91 -3.68
C MET A 108 -3.48 -2.04 -2.67
N ASP A 109 -4.18 -3.15 -2.88
CA ASP A 109 -4.15 -4.36 -2.07
C ASP A 109 -4.46 -5.59 -2.97
N PRO A 110 -4.38 -6.86 -2.49
CA PRO A 110 -4.63 -8.04 -3.33
C PRO A 110 -5.99 -8.07 -4.08
N ARG A 111 -6.94 -7.19 -3.76
CA ARG A 111 -8.18 -6.96 -4.53
C ARG A 111 -8.00 -6.04 -5.74
N ALA A 112 -7.15 -5.02 -5.63
CA ALA A 112 -7.00 -3.93 -6.58
C ALA A 112 -5.49 -3.59 -6.75
N PRO A 113 -4.85 -4.00 -7.86
CA PRO A 113 -5.42 -4.76 -8.98
C PRO A 113 -5.68 -6.22 -8.60
N THR A 114 -6.65 -6.86 -9.25
CA THR A 114 -7.02 -8.26 -8.99
C THR A 114 -5.82 -9.20 -9.17
N GLY A 115 -5.39 -9.85 -8.08
CA GLY A 115 -4.28 -10.79 -8.11
C GLY A 115 -2.89 -10.17 -7.89
N ALA A 116 -2.81 -8.92 -7.41
CA ALA A 116 -1.55 -8.38 -6.91
C ALA A 116 -1.00 -9.19 -5.73
N VAL A 117 0.33 -9.32 -5.69
CA VAL A 117 1.07 -10.11 -4.68
C VAL A 117 2.30 -9.35 -4.24
N CYS A 118 2.56 -9.30 -2.93
CA CYS A 118 3.91 -9.02 -2.43
C CYS A 118 4.62 -10.35 -2.18
N ALA A 119 5.75 -10.58 -2.86
CA ALA A 119 6.46 -11.85 -2.88
C ALA A 119 6.82 -12.33 -1.46
N GLY A 120 6.45 -13.57 -1.12
CA GLY A 120 6.67 -14.15 0.20
C GLY A 120 5.62 -13.85 1.27
N TYR A 121 4.62 -12.99 0.99
CA TYR A 121 3.62 -12.54 1.97
C TYR A 121 2.19 -12.98 1.60
N ALA A 122 1.32 -13.08 2.63
CA ALA A 122 -0.07 -13.50 2.47
C ALA A 122 -0.99 -12.38 1.91
N GLY A 123 -0.52 -11.14 1.96
CA GLY A 123 -1.13 -9.97 1.34
C GLY A 123 -0.28 -8.72 1.61
N PHE A 124 -0.76 -7.57 1.16
CA PHE A 124 -0.08 -6.29 1.36
C PHE A 124 -1.09 -5.15 1.45
N VAL A 125 -0.60 -3.96 1.78
CA VAL A 125 -1.30 -2.69 1.64
C VAL A 125 -0.31 -1.65 1.14
N SER A 126 -0.65 -0.95 0.05
CA SER A 126 0.15 0.12 -0.55
C SER A 126 -0.73 1.35 -0.68
N LEU A 127 -0.36 2.48 -0.08
CA LEU A 127 -1.01 3.77 -0.34
C LEU A 127 0.02 4.76 -0.90
N ILE A 128 -0.48 5.61 -1.80
CA ILE A 128 0.26 6.68 -2.47
C ILE A 128 -0.59 7.94 -2.27
N GLU A 129 -0.04 8.99 -1.66
CA GLU A 129 -0.79 10.18 -1.23
C GLU A 129 -0.15 11.46 -1.82
N PRO A 130 -0.50 11.82 -3.07
CA PRO A 130 0.10 12.98 -3.74
C PRO A 130 -0.04 14.31 -2.97
N ALA A 131 -1.20 14.59 -2.36
CA ALA A 131 -1.47 15.86 -1.67
C ALA A 131 -0.61 16.10 -0.42
N THR A 132 -0.13 15.04 0.23
CA THR A 132 0.77 15.10 1.40
C THR A 132 2.22 14.71 1.05
N ALA A 133 2.50 14.40 -0.21
CA ALA A 133 3.78 13.89 -0.70
C ALA A 133 4.26 12.60 -0.01
N THR A 134 3.35 11.77 0.50
CA THR A 134 3.67 10.59 1.31
C THR A 134 3.33 9.28 0.61
N TYR A 135 3.99 8.21 1.04
CA TYR A 135 3.66 6.84 0.65
C TYR A 135 3.95 5.85 1.76
N CYS A 136 3.31 4.69 1.67
CA CYS A 136 3.56 3.57 2.53
C CYS A 136 3.23 2.25 1.84
N ILE A 137 4.08 1.26 2.05
CA ILE A 137 3.88 -0.12 1.66
C ILE A 137 4.15 -1.00 2.86
N ARG A 138 3.24 -1.92 3.18
CA ARG A 138 3.46 -3.00 4.15
C ARG A 138 3.03 -4.33 3.55
N CYS A 139 3.91 -5.31 3.59
CA CYS A 139 3.60 -6.69 3.23
C CYS A 139 3.40 -7.52 4.49
N CYS A 140 2.26 -8.22 4.59
CA CYS A 140 1.78 -8.86 5.81
C CYS A 140 1.72 -10.39 5.67
N ASN A 141 2.21 -11.09 6.68
CA ASN A 141 2.03 -12.52 6.85
C ASN A 141 0.81 -12.78 7.77
N GLY A 142 -0.09 -13.68 7.37
CA GLY A 142 -1.38 -13.90 8.03
C GLY A 142 -2.53 -13.07 7.43
N ASN A 143 -3.51 -12.71 8.26
CA ASN A 143 -4.75 -12.05 7.80
C ASN A 143 -4.53 -10.56 7.51
N TRP A 144 -4.17 -10.22 6.27
CA TRP A 144 -3.97 -8.86 5.78
C TRP A 144 -5.24 -7.96 5.78
N LYS A 145 -6.42 -8.50 6.11
CA LYS A 145 -7.64 -7.71 6.38
C LYS A 145 -7.74 -7.24 7.84
N ASP A 146 -6.87 -7.71 8.73
CA ASP A 146 -6.79 -7.23 10.11
C ASP A 146 -6.21 -5.82 10.15
N ASN A 147 -6.93 -4.90 10.82
CA ASN A 147 -6.51 -3.54 11.13
C ASN A 147 -5.19 -3.46 11.90
N SER A 148 -4.83 -4.53 12.61
CA SER A 148 -3.59 -4.68 13.38
C SER A 148 -2.38 -5.08 12.53
N LEU A 149 -2.60 -5.47 11.26
CA LEU A 149 -1.57 -5.91 10.32
C LEU A 149 -1.50 -4.99 9.09
N CYS A 150 -2.47 -5.08 8.19
CA CYS A 150 -2.48 -4.33 6.92
C CYS A 150 -3.75 -3.48 6.71
N GLY A 151 -4.81 -3.64 7.51
CA GLY A 151 -5.94 -2.71 7.59
C GLY A 151 -6.64 -2.36 6.26
N THR A 152 -6.67 -3.29 5.31
CA THR A 152 -7.13 -2.99 3.95
C THR A 152 -8.62 -2.68 3.86
N GLY A 153 -9.01 -1.82 2.92
CA GLY A 153 -10.37 -1.29 2.73
C GLY A 153 -10.61 0.03 3.47
N ARG A 154 -9.54 0.76 3.77
CA ARG A 154 -9.52 1.97 4.62
C ARG A 154 -8.69 3.10 4.02
N SER A 155 -8.76 3.29 2.70
CA SER A 155 -7.95 4.27 1.95
C SER A 155 -8.06 5.70 2.49
N GLN A 156 -9.23 6.08 3.01
CA GLN A 156 -9.52 7.42 3.55
C GLN A 156 -8.85 7.73 4.89
N ASP A 157 -8.33 6.74 5.62
CA ASP A 157 -7.63 6.97 6.89
C ASP A 157 -6.16 7.38 6.69
N GLY A 158 -5.61 7.15 5.49
CA GLY A 158 -4.25 7.54 5.11
C GLY A 158 -3.11 6.70 5.71
N CYS A 159 -1.91 6.93 5.19
CA CYS A 159 -0.72 6.14 5.44
C CYS A 159 -0.32 6.09 6.91
N ALA A 160 -0.28 7.24 7.60
CA ALA A 160 0.16 7.32 8.98
C ALA A 160 -0.75 6.53 9.96
N VAL A 161 -2.01 6.27 9.57
CA VAL A 161 -2.97 5.47 10.37
C VAL A 161 -2.89 3.98 10.02
N ILE A 162 -2.81 3.63 8.74
CA ILE A 162 -2.80 2.22 8.29
C ILE A 162 -1.41 1.58 8.45
N VAL A 163 -0.35 2.34 8.15
CA VAL A 163 1.05 1.92 8.28
C VAL A 163 1.82 2.92 9.16
N PRO A 164 1.65 2.89 10.50
CA PRO A 164 2.48 3.69 11.40
C PRO A 164 3.98 3.46 11.14
N GLY A 165 4.75 4.54 11.05
CA GLY A 165 6.16 4.54 10.62
C GLY A 165 6.72 5.97 10.57
N ASP A 166 7.94 6.11 10.04
CA ASP A 166 8.55 7.43 9.79
C ASP A 166 8.22 7.91 8.37
N TYR A 167 7.83 9.18 8.25
CA TYR A 167 7.46 9.85 7.00
C TYR A 167 8.34 11.09 6.75
N SER A 168 9.37 11.30 7.56
CA SER A 168 10.33 12.40 7.44
C SER A 168 11.14 12.29 6.14
N GLY A 169 11.56 13.42 5.58
CA GLY A 169 12.41 13.44 4.39
C GLY A 169 12.76 14.85 3.91
N PRO A 170 13.40 14.96 2.73
CA PRO A 170 13.87 16.22 2.18
C PRO A 170 12.82 16.95 1.31
N PHE A 171 11.66 16.33 1.03
CA PHE A 171 10.67 16.89 0.12
C PHE A 171 9.76 17.89 0.84
N ASP A 172 9.74 19.12 0.33
CA ASP A 172 8.90 20.20 0.82
C ASP A 172 7.69 20.43 -0.10
N LEU A 173 6.49 20.49 0.49
CA LEU A 173 5.23 20.61 -0.24
C LEU A 173 5.09 21.93 -1.01
N SER A 174 5.76 23.02 -0.60
CA SER A 174 5.74 24.27 -1.36
C SER A 174 6.41 24.13 -2.74
N SER A 175 7.30 23.16 -2.91
CA SER A 175 7.90 22.83 -4.20
C SER A 175 6.84 22.44 -5.26
N MET A 176 5.68 21.89 -4.87
CA MET A 176 4.58 21.61 -5.81
C MET A 176 3.83 22.88 -6.25
N THR A 177 3.89 23.95 -5.47
CA THR A 177 3.30 25.27 -5.81
C THR A 177 4.25 26.15 -6.63
N GLY A 178 5.48 25.67 -6.89
CA GLY A 178 6.62 26.42 -7.43
C GLY A 178 6.56 26.84 -8.91
N SER A 179 5.38 27.16 -9.47
CA SER A 179 5.28 27.76 -10.83
C SER A 179 4.02 28.59 -11.10
N SER A 180 3.49 29.35 -10.12
CA SER A 180 2.68 30.57 -10.37
C SER A 180 2.51 31.45 -9.13
N ALA A 181 3.51 32.28 -8.83
CA ALA A 181 3.43 33.32 -7.79
C ALA A 181 4.10 34.64 -8.23
N ALA A 182 3.97 34.99 -9.51
CA ALA A 182 4.48 36.25 -10.04
C ALA A 182 3.48 37.40 -9.82
N ASN A 183 3.86 38.35 -8.96
CA ASN A 183 3.35 39.73 -8.91
C ASN A 183 1.83 39.94 -8.76
N THR A 184 1.36 40.00 -7.51
CA THR A 184 0.21 40.84 -7.12
C THR A 184 0.62 41.78 -6.00
N THR A 185 0.48 43.08 -6.24
CA THR A 185 0.80 44.16 -5.28
C THR A 185 0.04 44.00 -3.97
N GLN A 186 0.74 43.95 -2.83
CA GLN A 186 0.12 44.15 -1.52
C GLN A 186 -0.33 45.61 -1.36
N PRO A 187 -1.61 45.89 -1.05
CA PRO A 187 -1.97 47.16 -0.41
C PRO A 187 -1.46 47.16 1.04
N ALA A 188 -1.07 48.33 1.54
CA ALA A 188 -0.50 48.51 2.88
C ALA A 188 -1.57 48.76 3.96
N ALA A 189 -1.11 48.99 5.21
CA ALA A 189 -1.85 49.41 6.42
C ALA A 189 -2.60 48.28 7.18
N ILE A 190 -2.59 48.21 8.54
CA ILE A 190 -1.90 49.03 9.58
C ILE A 190 -1.72 48.25 10.91
N VAL A 191 -0.57 48.46 11.58
CA VAL A 191 -0.23 48.40 13.04
C VAL A 191 -0.61 47.14 13.88
N ALA A 192 0.04 46.79 14.99
CA ALA A 192 1.21 47.32 15.74
C ALA A 192 2.01 46.12 16.29
N SER A 193 3.34 46.01 16.22
CA SER A 193 4.42 46.79 16.88
C SER A 193 4.67 46.46 18.36
N SER A 194 5.57 45.51 18.62
CA SER A 194 6.52 45.44 19.76
C SER A 194 7.57 44.36 19.41
N SER A 195 8.82 44.64 19.00
CA SER A 195 9.95 45.26 19.73
C SER A 195 10.24 44.59 21.08
N ALA A 196 11.42 44.02 21.37
CA ALA A 196 12.67 43.98 20.58
C ALA A 196 13.59 42.81 21.00
N SER A 197 14.60 42.51 20.16
CA SER A 197 15.81 41.77 20.56
C SER A 197 16.78 42.70 21.32
N PRO A 198 17.77 42.17 22.05
CA PRO A 198 19.10 42.11 21.42
C PRO A 198 19.94 40.85 21.73
N SER A 199 21.08 40.79 21.06
CA SER A 199 21.99 39.66 20.88
C SER A 199 22.83 39.23 22.10
N ALA A 200 23.02 37.91 22.20
CA ALA A 200 24.31 37.19 22.32
C ALA A 200 25.20 37.24 23.60
N ALA A 201 26.02 36.17 23.67
CA ALA A 201 27.34 36.02 24.33
C ALA A 201 27.44 35.42 25.74
N THR A 202 27.91 34.16 25.76
CA THR A 202 28.98 33.59 26.62
C THR A 202 29.00 33.86 28.14
N GLY A 203 28.88 32.78 28.93
CA GLY A 203 29.30 32.70 30.34
C GLY A 203 29.22 31.25 30.83
N ALA A 204 30.16 30.79 31.66
CA ALA A 204 30.26 29.38 32.09
C ALA A 204 30.42 29.24 33.60
N SER A 205 30.11 28.03 34.13
CA SER A 205 30.40 27.55 35.50
C SER A 205 29.57 28.22 36.63
N SER A 206 29.15 27.56 37.72
CA SER A 206 29.20 26.14 38.16
C SER A 206 28.43 25.95 39.50
N VAL A 207 28.51 24.74 40.08
CA VAL A 207 28.21 24.30 41.48
C VAL A 207 26.76 24.17 42.00
N ALA A 208 26.53 23.02 42.68
CA ALA A 208 25.51 22.66 43.72
C ALA A 208 24.06 23.14 43.58
N GLY A 209 22.99 22.36 43.78
CA GLY A 209 22.71 21.19 44.64
C GLY A 209 21.22 21.32 45.07
N SER A 210 20.44 20.32 45.49
CA SER A 210 20.73 18.97 46.00
C SER A 210 19.57 18.00 45.68
N ALA A 211 19.69 16.72 46.07
CA ALA A 211 18.61 15.71 46.00
C ALA A 211 17.38 16.08 46.88
N SER A 212 16.16 15.60 46.62
CA SER A 212 15.66 14.23 46.88
C SER A 212 14.33 14.03 46.11
N ALA A 213 13.93 12.87 45.57
CA ALA A 213 13.58 11.59 46.23
C ALA A 213 12.52 11.73 47.37
N ALA A 214 11.46 10.93 47.47
CA ALA A 214 10.85 9.94 46.56
C ALA A 214 9.44 9.54 47.10
N PHE A 215 8.77 8.57 46.44
CA PHE A 215 7.63 7.76 46.92
C PHE A 215 6.37 8.43 47.53
N SER A 216 5.20 8.12 46.97
CA SER A 216 4.25 7.18 47.61
C SER A 216 3.01 6.95 46.74
N ALA A 217 2.52 5.71 46.74
CA ALA A 217 1.21 5.37 46.20
C ALA A 217 0.16 5.39 47.32
N ILE A 218 -1.10 5.66 46.97
CA ILE A 218 -2.26 5.34 47.81
C ILE A 218 -3.38 4.78 46.92
N ASN A 219 -3.96 3.66 47.35
CA ASN A 219 -4.94 2.90 46.59
C ASN A 219 -6.18 2.65 47.46
N SER A 220 -7.32 3.20 47.06
CA SER A 220 -8.68 2.86 47.56
C SER A 220 -9.68 3.34 46.50
N ALA A 221 -10.54 2.53 45.87
CA ALA A 221 -11.44 1.45 46.32
C ALA A 221 -12.86 1.93 46.72
N MET A 222 -13.73 2.00 45.70
CA MET A 222 -15.09 1.43 45.63
C MET A 222 -16.10 1.68 46.78
N SER A 223 -17.26 2.29 46.44
CA SER A 223 -18.66 1.87 46.80
C SER A 223 -19.69 3.02 46.65
N SER A 224 -21.01 2.86 46.53
CA SER A 224 -21.85 1.88 45.78
C SER A 224 -23.36 2.17 45.98
N VAL A 225 -24.14 2.36 44.90
CA VAL A 225 -25.64 2.34 44.83
C VAL A 225 -26.02 2.13 43.35
N GLY A 226 -27.05 1.36 42.91
CA GLY A 226 -28.06 0.53 43.58
C GLY A 226 -29.36 1.28 43.90
N VAL A 227 -30.57 0.92 43.44
CA VAL A 227 -31.13 -0.21 42.62
C VAL A 227 -32.38 0.34 41.83
N SER A 228 -33.25 -0.35 41.07
CA SER A 228 -33.63 -1.77 40.91
C SER A 228 -34.36 -2.05 39.55
N ALA A 229 -35.15 -3.13 39.47
CA ALA A 229 -36.01 -3.60 38.37
C ALA A 229 -37.36 -2.80 38.23
N ALA A 230 -38.36 -3.12 37.40
CA ALA A 230 -38.76 -4.35 36.68
C ALA A 230 -39.59 -4.02 35.39
N SER A 231 -39.61 -4.78 34.29
CA SER A 231 -39.96 -6.20 34.01
C SER A 231 -41.44 -6.44 33.66
N SER A 232 -41.71 -6.70 32.37
CA SER A 232 -42.86 -7.43 31.79
C SER A 232 -42.54 -7.67 30.29
N ALA A 233 -42.59 -8.82 29.61
CA ALA A 233 -43.06 -10.22 29.81
C ALA A 233 -44.14 -10.61 28.79
N ALA A 234 -44.10 -11.87 28.33
CA ALA A 234 -44.96 -12.55 27.34
C ALA A 234 -44.82 -12.13 25.84
N ALA A 235 -45.22 -12.96 24.86
CA ALA A 235 -44.79 -14.33 24.52
C ALA A 235 -45.59 -14.88 23.29
N SER A 236 -44.88 -15.46 22.30
CA SER A 236 -45.42 -16.37 21.25
C SER A 236 -46.43 -15.75 20.24
N SER A 237 -46.77 -16.32 19.06
CA SER A 237 -46.46 -17.63 18.43
C SER A 237 -46.57 -17.60 16.88
N SER A 238 -45.87 -18.54 16.20
CA SER A 238 -46.35 -19.30 15.00
C SER A 238 -46.38 -18.72 13.56
N ALA A 239 -46.43 -19.67 12.60
CA ALA A 239 -47.00 -19.61 11.22
C ALA A 239 -46.11 -19.24 10.00
N SER A 240 -45.12 -20.10 9.77
CA SER A 240 -44.55 -20.52 8.47
C SER A 240 -45.43 -20.40 7.19
N HIS A 241 -44.80 -19.95 6.09
CA HIS A 241 -45.11 -20.27 4.67
C HIS A 241 -43.81 -20.14 3.85
N SER A 242 -43.54 -20.82 2.73
CA SER A 242 -43.91 -22.16 2.23
C SER A 242 -42.90 -22.56 1.14
N ALA A 243 -42.63 -23.85 0.97
CA ALA A 243 -41.76 -24.35 -0.11
C ALA A 243 -42.56 -24.75 -1.35
N SER A 244 -41.95 -24.67 -2.55
CA SER A 244 -42.48 -25.20 -3.81
C SER A 244 -41.33 -25.77 -4.65
N ALA A 245 -41.47 -26.99 -5.19
CA ALA A 245 -40.45 -27.66 -5.99
C ALA A 245 -41.04 -28.65 -7.00
N SER A 246 -40.49 -28.66 -8.23
CA SER A 246 -40.64 -29.72 -9.28
C SER A 246 -42.10 -29.96 -9.77
N ALA A 247 -42.44 -30.65 -10.87
CA ALA A 247 -41.76 -31.35 -11.98
C ALA A 247 -42.79 -31.45 -13.17
N SER A 248 -42.54 -31.86 -14.42
CA SER A 248 -41.35 -32.24 -15.23
C SER A 248 -41.77 -32.32 -16.74
N ALA A 249 -40.97 -33.00 -17.59
CA ALA A 249 -41.23 -33.36 -19.00
C ALA A 249 -41.13 -32.24 -20.08
N GLY A 250 -40.66 -32.51 -21.31
CA GLY A 250 -39.97 -33.72 -21.81
C GLY A 250 -40.11 -33.93 -23.33
N MET A 251 -39.00 -33.89 -24.08
CA MET A 251 -38.95 -34.29 -25.49
C MET A 251 -37.52 -34.75 -25.88
N SER A 252 -37.38 -35.51 -26.97
CA SER A 252 -36.25 -36.43 -27.16
C SER A 252 -35.40 -36.21 -28.42
N LEU A 253 -34.07 -36.37 -28.26
CA LEU A 253 -33.10 -36.97 -29.19
C LEU A 253 -33.07 -36.50 -30.67
N ARG A 254 -31.92 -35.94 -31.11
CA ARG A 254 -31.16 -36.52 -32.24
C ARG A 254 -29.69 -36.11 -32.36
N THR A 255 -28.91 -37.14 -32.66
CA THR A 255 -27.47 -37.28 -32.93
C THR A 255 -26.87 -36.27 -33.92
N SER A 256 -25.60 -35.88 -33.71
CA SER A 256 -24.56 -35.88 -34.76
C SER A 256 -23.15 -35.89 -34.15
N THR A 257 -22.24 -36.64 -34.77
CA THR A 257 -20.83 -36.82 -34.37
C THR A 257 -19.88 -36.06 -35.29
N ALA A 258 -18.84 -35.45 -34.74
CA ALA A 258 -17.62 -35.08 -35.47
C ALA A 258 -16.39 -35.34 -34.57
N VAL A 259 -15.23 -35.59 -35.19
CA VAL A 259 -14.00 -36.08 -34.55
C VAL A 259 -12.82 -35.23 -35.04
N LEU A 260 -11.64 -35.41 -34.42
CA LEU A 260 -10.31 -34.83 -34.70
C LEU A 260 -10.00 -33.54 -33.90
N GLY A 261 -8.83 -33.42 -33.26
CA GLY A 261 -7.75 -34.41 -33.11
C GLY A 261 -6.58 -33.90 -32.25
N ALA A 262 -5.56 -34.76 -32.06
CA ALA A 262 -4.18 -34.54 -31.54
C ALA A 262 -3.88 -33.30 -30.66
N GLY A 263 -3.31 -33.40 -29.45
CA GLY A 263 -2.68 -34.54 -28.78
C GLY A 263 -1.17 -34.63 -29.06
N VAL A 264 -0.36 -34.02 -28.18
CA VAL A 264 1.09 -34.30 -28.05
C VAL A 264 1.40 -34.47 -26.56
N LEU A 265 1.79 -35.69 -26.18
CA LEU A 265 2.35 -36.01 -24.87
C LEU A 265 3.86 -36.21 -25.05
N ALA A 266 4.67 -35.39 -24.37
CA ALA A 266 6.12 -35.45 -24.46
C ALA A 266 6.73 -35.76 -23.08
N VAL A 267 6.73 -37.05 -22.71
CA VAL A 267 7.59 -37.56 -21.64
C VAL A 267 8.92 -37.95 -22.27
N LEU A 268 10.03 -37.40 -21.77
CA LEU A 268 11.35 -37.99 -21.93
C LEU A 268 12.02 -38.15 -20.57
N CYS A 269 12.66 -39.30 -20.40
CA CYS A 269 13.50 -39.69 -19.27
C CYS A 269 14.65 -40.55 -19.82
N ALA A 270 15.74 -40.66 -19.06
CA ALA A 270 17.01 -41.30 -19.41
C ALA A 270 17.82 -40.63 -20.54
N LEU A 271 18.93 -39.98 -20.17
CA LEU A 271 20.18 -40.71 -19.94
C LEU A 271 20.90 -40.16 -18.70
#